data_AF-A0A7S4C6P9-F1
#
_entry.id   AF-A0A7S4C6P9-F1
#
_cell.length_a   1.000
_cell.length_b   1.000
_cell.length_c   1.000
_cell.angle_alpha   90.00
_cell.angle_beta   90.00
_cell.angle_gamma   90.00
#
_symmetry.space_group_name_H-M   'P 1'
#
loop_
_entity.id
_entity.type
_entity.pdbx_description
1 polymer ?
#
loop_
_entity_poly.entity_id
_entity_poly.type
_entity_poly.pdbx_seq_one_letter_code
_entity_poly.pdbx_strand_id
1 'polypeptide(L)'
;APAKFSGDVWYVPVSALETALEQLAQELARRTPLLLDPLPEHPAETYFLYKQATIVDAKKLVVQVRSGALSLAAAREQLRSQLVRALRWGHALVVRMGDTAADFSTSYCDDDTFPLSLFDAAESPAGTELCVGGEGFGRLLRPEDVAQSHGRLSVPSTFRVVVTSTFDADRYSAVLSDALPLSLLQPMLIKANEAPLGEALGAPRSQQLQGDRTSLFLQS
;
A
#
# COMPACT_ATOMS: atom_id res chain seq x y z
N ALA A 1 -11.10 3.03 17.95
CA ALA A 1 -10.15 2.56 18.98
C ALA A 1 -8.74 2.93 18.55
N PRO A 2 -7.80 3.24 19.47
CA PRO A 2 -6.40 3.45 19.12
C PRO A 2 -5.75 2.15 18.62
N ALA A 3 -4.69 2.26 17.82
CA ALA A 3 -3.88 1.10 17.45
C ALA A 3 -3.30 0.44 18.72
N LYS A 4 -3.30 -0.89 18.76
CA LYS A 4 -2.73 -1.66 19.88
C LYS A 4 -1.52 -2.43 19.40
N PHE A 5 -0.41 -2.29 20.11
CA PHE A 5 0.77 -3.12 19.90
C PHE A 5 0.63 -4.43 20.67
N SER A 6 0.80 -5.58 20.00
CA SER A 6 0.80 -6.89 20.66
C SER A 6 1.81 -7.80 19.98
N GLY A 7 2.95 -8.04 20.64
CA GLY A 7 4.08 -8.72 20.02
C GLY A 7 4.67 -7.85 18.90
N ASP A 8 5.05 -8.45 17.78
CA ASP A 8 5.68 -7.74 16.66
C ASP A 8 4.69 -7.06 15.69
N VAL A 9 3.37 -7.28 15.86
CA VAL A 9 2.32 -6.84 14.92
C VAL A 9 1.46 -5.74 15.54
N TRP A 10 1.22 -4.68 14.77
CA TRP A 10 0.31 -3.60 15.14
C TRP A 10 -1.12 -3.95 14.75
N TYR A 11 -2.08 -3.79 15.65
CA TYR A 11 -3.49 -4.00 15.37
C TYR A 11 -4.15 -2.66 15.11
N VAL A 12 -4.61 -2.45 13.87
CA VAL A 12 -5.01 -1.13 13.37
C VAL A 12 -6.45 -1.17 12.85
N PRO A 13 -7.40 -0.53 13.55
CA PRO A 13 -8.74 -0.32 13.00
C PRO A 13 -8.66 0.49 11.69
N VAL A 14 -9.51 0.17 10.71
CA VAL A 14 -9.53 0.90 9.41
C VAL A 14 -9.63 2.42 9.61
N SER A 15 -10.45 2.87 10.55
CA SER A 15 -10.62 4.30 10.88
C SER A 15 -9.35 4.99 11.42
N ALA A 16 -8.39 4.22 11.94
CA ALA A 16 -7.14 4.71 12.51
C ALA A 16 -5.94 4.49 11.58
N LEU A 17 -6.16 4.04 10.34
CA LEU A 17 -5.08 3.66 9.43
C LEU A 17 -4.10 4.80 9.14
N GLU A 18 -4.59 6.00 8.79
CA GLU A 18 -3.69 7.13 8.50
C GLU A 18 -2.88 7.54 9.73
N THR A 19 -3.54 7.66 10.89
CA THR A 19 -2.86 8.00 12.14
C THR A 19 -1.79 6.96 12.50
N ALA A 20 -2.06 5.67 12.29
CA ALA A 20 -1.08 4.62 12.56
C ALA A 20 0.12 4.68 11.59
N LEU A 21 -0.11 5.03 10.32
CA LEU A 21 0.97 5.25 9.33
C LEU A 21 1.83 6.47 9.71
N GLU A 22 1.19 7.56 10.14
CA GLU A 22 1.89 8.76 10.61
C GLU A 22 2.72 8.48 11.88
N GLN A 23 2.16 7.74 12.84
CA GLN A 23 2.86 7.30 14.04
C GLN A 23 4.06 6.42 13.71
N LEU A 24 3.90 5.44 12.82
CA LEU A 24 5.01 4.58 12.37
C LEU A 24 6.13 5.42 11.73
N ALA A 25 5.78 6.41 10.91
CA ALA A 25 6.75 7.31 10.29
C ALA A 25 7.50 8.18 11.32
N GLN A 26 6.90 8.50 12.47
CA GLN A 26 7.49 9.34 13.51
C GLN A 26 8.27 8.57 14.59
N GLU A 27 7.76 7.41 15.03
CA GLU A 27 8.19 6.77 16.28
C GLU A 27 9.10 5.56 16.09
N LEU A 28 8.94 4.80 15.00
CA LEU A 28 9.50 3.45 14.89
C LEU A 28 10.54 3.33 13.80
N ALA A 29 11.80 3.64 14.15
CA ALA A 29 13.03 3.14 13.51
C ALA A 29 13.09 3.18 11.97
N ARG A 30 12.26 3.99 11.31
CA ARG A 30 12.14 4.11 9.85
C ARG A 30 11.92 2.75 9.16
N ARG A 31 11.00 1.93 9.67
CA ARG A 31 10.56 0.69 8.98
C ARG A 31 9.44 0.96 7.99
N THR A 32 9.37 0.17 6.92
CA THR A 32 8.32 0.28 5.90
C THR A 32 7.05 -0.45 6.37
N PRO A 33 5.85 0.17 6.30
CA PRO A 33 4.61 -0.49 6.69
C PRO A 33 4.30 -1.71 5.82
N LEU A 34 4.01 -2.85 6.45
CA LEU A 34 3.42 -4.04 5.82
C LEU A 34 2.00 -4.22 6.34
N LEU A 35 1.02 -3.77 5.57
CA LEU A 35 -0.39 -3.88 5.92
C LEU A 35 -0.91 -5.28 5.59
N LEU A 36 -1.26 -6.02 6.61
CA LEU A 36 -1.92 -7.32 6.52
C LEU A 36 -3.43 -7.09 6.57
N ASP A 37 -4.11 -7.25 5.44
CA ASP A 37 -5.53 -6.96 5.28
C ASP A 37 -6.32 -8.19 4.83
N PRO A 38 -6.52 -9.17 5.74
CA PRO A 38 -7.29 -10.38 5.45
C PRO A 38 -8.81 -10.13 5.47
N LEU A 39 -9.27 -8.89 5.70
CA LEU A 39 -10.69 -8.58 5.79
C LEU A 39 -11.35 -8.70 4.41
N PRO A 40 -12.65 -9.01 4.37
CA PRO A 40 -13.46 -8.83 3.16
C PRO A 40 -13.36 -7.38 2.66
N GLU A 41 -13.45 -7.19 1.35
CA GLU A 41 -13.40 -5.87 0.67
C GLU A 41 -12.04 -5.13 0.75
N HIS A 42 -11.02 -5.71 1.40
CA HIS A 42 -9.65 -5.18 1.45
C HIS A 42 -9.59 -3.65 1.70
N PRO A 43 -10.10 -3.18 2.85
CA PRO A 43 -10.22 -1.75 3.16
C PRO A 43 -8.90 -0.96 3.05
N ALA A 44 -7.74 -1.57 3.28
CA ALA A 44 -6.44 -0.90 3.09
C ALA A 44 -6.15 -0.65 1.61
N GLU A 45 -6.50 -1.57 0.72
CA GLU A 45 -6.39 -1.34 -0.73
C GLU A 45 -7.35 -0.24 -1.17
N THR A 46 -8.60 -0.31 -0.71
CA THR A 46 -9.62 0.71 -0.97
C THR A 46 -9.16 2.09 -0.48
N TYR A 47 -8.54 2.16 0.70
CA TYR A 47 -7.95 3.38 1.24
C TYR A 47 -6.93 3.99 0.26
N PHE A 48 -5.97 3.20 -0.22
CA PHE A 48 -4.96 3.69 -1.17
C PHE A 48 -5.50 3.96 -2.57
N LEU A 49 -6.62 3.35 -2.95
CA LEU A 49 -7.30 3.65 -4.21
C LEU A 49 -7.95 5.05 -4.19
N TYR A 50 -8.49 5.46 -3.05
CA TYR A 50 -9.02 6.81 -2.85
C TYR A 50 -7.94 7.85 -2.56
N LYS A 51 -6.76 7.42 -2.12
CA LYS A 51 -5.59 8.29 -1.97
C LYS A 51 -4.83 8.39 -3.28
N GLN A 52 -4.10 9.48 -3.47
CA GLN A 52 -3.20 9.62 -4.61
C GLN A 52 -1.98 8.72 -4.39
N ALA A 53 -2.10 7.45 -4.80
CA ALA A 53 -1.06 6.44 -4.70
C ALA A 53 -0.67 5.89 -6.07
N THR A 54 0.59 5.47 -6.20
CA THR A 54 1.05 4.67 -7.32
C THR A 54 1.03 3.21 -6.89
N ILE A 55 0.12 2.41 -7.47
CA ILE A 55 -0.07 1.00 -7.09
C ILE A 55 0.72 0.09 -8.04
N VAL A 56 1.57 -0.73 -7.47
CA VAL A 56 2.24 -1.87 -8.11
C VAL A 56 1.45 -3.13 -7.77
N ASP A 57 0.83 -3.75 -8.76
CA ASP A 57 0.15 -5.04 -8.59
C ASP A 57 1.14 -6.18 -8.80
N ALA A 58 1.69 -6.70 -7.70
CA ALA A 58 2.72 -7.73 -7.74
C ALA A 58 2.18 -9.07 -8.26
N LYS A 59 0.91 -9.42 -7.95
CA LYS A 59 0.27 -10.64 -8.46
C LYS A 59 0.16 -10.61 -9.98
N LYS A 60 -0.31 -9.50 -10.53
CA LYS A 60 -0.39 -9.30 -11.98
C LYS A 60 0.98 -9.43 -12.63
N LEU A 61 2.00 -8.81 -12.04
CA LEU A 61 3.37 -8.85 -12.55
C LEU A 61 3.92 -10.29 -12.59
N VAL A 62 3.71 -11.07 -11.51
CA VAL A 62 4.09 -12.48 -11.44
C VAL A 62 3.40 -13.30 -12.53
N VAL A 63 2.10 -13.10 -12.75
CA VAL A 63 1.34 -13.81 -13.80
C VAL A 63 1.86 -13.46 -15.20
N GLN A 64 2.14 -12.18 -15.47
CA GLN A 64 2.66 -11.74 -16.77
C GLN A 64 4.06 -12.29 -17.05
N VAL A 65 4.94 -12.32 -16.05
CA VAL A 65 6.28 -12.89 -16.21
C VAL A 65 6.24 -14.40 -16.38
N ARG A 66 5.47 -15.11 -15.55
CA ARG A 66 5.35 -16.58 -15.64
C ARG A 66 4.71 -17.06 -16.93
N SER A 67 3.74 -16.32 -17.46
CA SER A 67 3.10 -16.65 -18.74
C SER A 67 3.95 -16.29 -19.97
N GLY A 68 5.09 -15.61 -19.77
CA GLY A 68 5.94 -15.12 -20.85
C GLY A 68 5.39 -13.87 -21.57
N ALA A 69 4.28 -13.30 -21.09
CA ALA A 69 3.71 -12.08 -21.63
C ALA A 69 4.58 -10.83 -21.38
N LEU A 70 5.44 -10.89 -20.35
CA LEU A 70 6.39 -9.85 -20.00
C LEU A 70 7.73 -10.48 -19.60
N SER A 71 8.86 -9.99 -20.11
CA SER A 71 10.16 -10.46 -19.64
C SER A 71 10.46 -9.89 -18.24
N LEU A 72 11.32 -10.55 -17.46
CA LEU A 72 11.72 -10.04 -16.14
C LEU A 72 12.38 -8.65 -16.22
N ALA A 73 13.21 -8.42 -17.24
CA ALA A 73 13.85 -7.12 -17.47
C ALA A 73 12.80 -6.02 -17.76
N ALA A 74 11.79 -6.32 -18.58
CA ALA A 74 10.70 -5.37 -18.85
C ALA A 74 9.82 -5.13 -17.61
N ALA A 75 9.61 -6.16 -16.78
CA ALA A 75 8.93 -6.02 -15.50
C ALA A 75 9.68 -5.08 -14.54
N ARG A 76 11.00 -5.22 -14.42
CA ARG A 76 11.85 -4.34 -13.61
C ARG A 76 11.82 -2.89 -14.11
N GLU A 77 11.88 -2.68 -15.43
CA GLU A 77 11.78 -1.33 -16.00
C GLU A 77 10.39 -0.70 -15.78
N GLN A 78 9.32 -1.51 -15.84
CA GLN A 78 7.98 -1.06 -15.49
C GLN A 78 7.90 -0.62 -14.02
N LEU A 79 8.48 -1.41 -13.10
CA LEU A 79 8.57 -1.09 -11.68
C LEU A 79 9.35 0.21 -11.44
N ARG A 80 10.50 0.38 -12.11
CA ARG A 80 11.31 1.61 -12.06
C ARG A 80 10.49 2.83 -12.46
N SER A 81 9.80 2.76 -13.61
CA SER A 81 8.97 3.86 -14.11
C SER A 81 7.86 4.25 -13.12
N GLN A 82 7.22 3.26 -12.48
CA GLN A 82 6.22 3.49 -11.44
C GLN A 82 6.83 4.14 -10.18
N LEU A 83 7.99 3.68 -9.74
CA LEU A 83 8.74 4.27 -8.62
C LEU A 83 9.14 5.72 -8.91
N VAL A 84 9.73 6.01 -10.06
CA VAL A 84 10.11 7.38 -10.45
C VAL A 84 8.90 8.30 -10.52
N ARG A 85 7.75 7.80 -11.00
CA ARG A 85 6.50 8.56 -10.97
C ARG A 85 6.07 8.85 -9.52
N ALA A 86 6.11 7.88 -8.62
CA ALA A 86 5.77 8.07 -7.22
C ALA A 86 6.70 9.09 -6.55
N LEU A 87 8.01 9.00 -6.80
CA LEU A 87 9.02 9.94 -6.31
C LEU A 87 8.77 11.36 -6.79
N ARG A 88 8.47 11.57 -8.08
CA ARG A 88 8.22 12.90 -8.65
C ARG A 88 7.04 13.61 -7.99
N TRP A 89 5.95 12.88 -7.78
CA TRP A 89 4.70 13.47 -7.29
C TRP A 89 4.56 13.38 -5.78
N GLY A 90 5.51 12.75 -5.07
CA GLY A 90 5.41 12.57 -3.63
C GLY A 90 4.27 11.66 -3.21
N HIS A 91 3.80 10.80 -4.11
CA HIS A 91 2.71 9.85 -3.85
C HIS A 91 3.23 8.66 -3.05
N ALA A 92 2.33 7.99 -2.33
CA ALA A 92 2.66 6.69 -1.78
C ALA A 92 2.92 5.69 -2.92
N LEU A 93 4.02 4.94 -2.86
CA LEU A 93 4.21 3.75 -3.68
C LEU A 93 3.68 2.55 -2.92
N VAL A 94 2.62 1.93 -3.42
CA VAL A 94 1.96 0.80 -2.77
C VAL A 94 2.28 -0.47 -3.52
N VAL A 95 3.06 -1.35 -2.91
CA VAL A 95 3.35 -2.69 -3.43
C VAL A 95 2.25 -3.63 -2.94
N ARG A 96 1.27 -3.88 -3.81
CA ARG A 96 0.15 -4.79 -3.53
C ARG A 96 0.56 -6.22 -3.84
N MET A 97 0.81 -6.99 -2.78
CA MET A 97 1.12 -8.42 -2.86
C MET A 97 -0.14 -9.26 -3.06
N GLY A 98 -1.30 -8.81 -2.56
CA GLY A 98 -2.49 -9.66 -2.52
C GLY A 98 -2.20 -10.96 -1.75
N ASP A 99 -2.57 -12.08 -2.35
CA ASP A 99 -2.34 -13.46 -1.89
C ASP A 99 -1.11 -14.11 -2.55
N THR A 100 -0.20 -13.33 -3.14
CA THR A 100 1.05 -13.84 -3.75
C THR A 100 2.28 -13.46 -2.93
N ALA A 101 3.30 -14.31 -3.00
CA ALA A 101 4.66 -14.01 -2.54
C ALA A 101 5.53 -13.67 -3.77
N ALA A 102 5.40 -12.45 -4.28
CA ALA A 102 6.25 -11.96 -5.37
C ALA A 102 7.66 -11.71 -4.85
N ASP A 103 8.66 -12.33 -5.48
CA ASP A 103 10.05 -12.34 -5.02
C ASP A 103 10.78 -11.00 -5.28
N PHE A 104 10.53 -10.02 -4.41
CA PHE A 104 11.25 -8.75 -4.40
C PHE A 104 12.60 -8.84 -3.70
N SER A 105 12.83 -9.82 -2.84
CA SER A 105 14.16 -10.02 -2.23
C SER A 105 15.25 -10.35 -3.25
N THR A 106 14.91 -11.01 -4.37
CA THR A 106 15.91 -11.40 -5.37
C THR A 106 15.51 -11.09 -6.82
N SER A 107 14.33 -11.51 -7.26
CA SER A 107 13.98 -11.48 -8.70
C SER A 107 13.52 -10.12 -9.20
N TYR A 108 12.67 -9.41 -8.46
CA TYR A 108 12.07 -8.15 -8.92
C TYR A 108 12.84 -6.90 -8.49
N CYS A 109 13.70 -7.01 -7.48
CA CYS A 109 14.60 -5.92 -7.11
C CYS A 109 15.95 -6.00 -7.83
N ASP A 110 16.48 -4.83 -8.13
CA ASP A 110 17.74 -4.61 -8.81
C ASP A 110 18.15 -3.14 -8.60
N ASP A 111 19.44 -2.90 -8.33
CA ASP A 111 19.93 -1.60 -7.86
C ASP A 111 19.69 -0.45 -8.86
N ASP A 112 19.62 -0.76 -10.16
CA ASP A 112 19.48 0.23 -11.22
C ASP A 112 18.02 0.46 -11.67
N THR A 113 17.08 -0.33 -11.14
CA THR A 113 15.66 -0.28 -11.53
C THR A 113 14.71 -0.22 -10.35
N PHE A 114 14.80 -1.15 -9.40
CA PHE A 114 13.90 -1.22 -8.25
C PHE A 114 14.69 -1.71 -7.03
N PRO A 115 15.45 -0.84 -6.34
CA PRO A 115 16.45 -1.27 -5.38
C PRO A 115 15.80 -1.85 -4.12
N LEU A 116 16.45 -2.83 -3.49
CA LEU A 116 15.91 -3.44 -2.26
C LEU A 116 15.85 -2.44 -1.09
N SER A 117 16.72 -1.44 -1.08
CA SER A 117 16.69 -0.32 -0.12
C SER A 117 15.41 0.49 -0.14
N LEU A 118 14.58 0.35 -1.18
CA LEU A 118 13.22 0.89 -1.21
C LEU A 118 12.38 0.43 -0.01
N PHE A 119 12.62 -0.76 0.52
CA PHE A 119 11.92 -1.29 1.68
C PHE A 119 12.53 -0.84 3.01
N ASP A 120 13.67 -0.16 2.99
CA ASP A 120 14.24 0.50 4.16
C ASP A 120 13.78 1.97 4.19
N ALA A 121 12.81 2.28 5.05
CA ALA A 121 12.35 3.66 5.19
C ALA A 121 13.47 4.58 5.75
N ALA A 122 14.56 4.03 6.30
CA ALA A 122 15.73 4.80 6.70
C ALA A 122 16.52 5.37 5.53
N GLU A 123 16.46 4.71 4.37
CA GLU A 123 17.11 5.12 3.13
C GLU A 123 16.15 5.86 2.18
N SER A 124 14.93 6.19 2.64
CA SER A 124 13.94 6.90 1.84
C SER A 124 14.50 8.24 1.31
N PRO A 125 14.36 8.53 0.00
CA PRO A 125 14.82 9.78 -0.59
C PRO A 125 13.83 10.95 -0.36
N ALA A 126 12.78 10.78 0.44
CA ALA A 126 11.77 11.81 0.68
C ALA A 126 12.41 13.11 1.20
N GLY A 127 12.08 14.24 0.57
CA GLY A 127 12.63 15.56 0.91
C GLY A 127 14.04 15.83 0.37
N THR A 128 14.58 14.96 -0.49
CA THR A 128 15.91 15.13 -1.09
C THR A 128 15.84 15.51 -2.57
N GLU A 129 16.99 15.87 -3.16
CA GLU A 129 17.15 16.07 -4.60
C GLU A 129 17.99 14.94 -5.18
N LEU A 130 17.49 14.32 -6.25
CA LEU A 130 18.14 13.24 -6.97
C LEU A 130 18.68 13.74 -8.31
N CYS A 131 19.85 13.25 -8.71
CA CYS A 131 20.48 13.57 -9.99
C CYS A 131 20.69 12.29 -10.81
N VAL A 132 20.59 12.38 -12.13
CA VAL A 132 20.90 11.26 -13.04
C VAL A 132 22.34 10.80 -12.84
N GLY A 133 22.52 9.49 -12.67
CA GLY A 133 23.84 8.89 -12.42
C GLY A 133 24.41 9.18 -11.03
N GLY A 134 23.63 9.80 -10.14
CA GLY A 134 23.99 9.97 -8.73
C GLY A 134 23.97 8.65 -7.95
N GLU A 135 24.28 8.73 -6.66
CA GLU A 135 24.20 7.58 -5.75
C GLU A 135 22.76 7.27 -5.32
N GLY A 136 22.55 6.09 -4.73
CA GLY A 136 21.24 5.63 -4.25
C GLY A 136 20.17 5.69 -5.33
N PHE A 137 19.05 6.35 -5.03
CA PHE A 137 17.90 6.49 -5.94
C PHE A 137 18.20 7.32 -7.20
N GLY A 138 19.32 8.06 -7.26
CA GLY A 138 19.76 8.78 -8.46
C GLY A 138 20.08 7.85 -9.64
N ARG A 139 20.49 6.60 -9.37
CA ARG A 139 20.78 5.58 -10.40
C ARG A 139 19.53 5.14 -11.17
N LEU A 140 18.36 5.32 -10.58
CA LEU A 140 17.07 4.96 -11.18
C LEU A 140 16.64 5.95 -12.25
N LEU A 141 17.17 7.17 -12.21
CA LEU A 141 16.77 8.23 -13.11
C LEU A 141 17.41 8.02 -14.49
N ARG A 142 16.59 8.15 -15.52
CA ARG A 142 17.03 8.22 -16.91
C ARG A 142 16.98 9.68 -17.39
N PRO A 143 17.72 10.06 -18.44
CA PRO A 143 17.70 11.44 -18.96
C PRO A 143 16.30 11.98 -19.25
N GLU A 144 15.40 11.13 -19.76
CA GLU A 144 14.01 11.47 -20.04
C GLU A 144 13.17 11.79 -18.80
N ASP A 145 13.50 11.20 -17.64
CA ASP A 145 12.79 11.48 -16.40
C ASP A 145 13.04 12.93 -15.95
N VAL A 146 14.24 13.47 -16.19
CA VAL A 146 14.64 14.79 -15.67
C VAL A 146 14.77 15.85 -16.76
N ALA A 147 14.27 15.56 -17.96
CA ALA A 147 14.38 16.46 -19.12
C ALA A 147 13.75 17.85 -18.84
N GLN A 148 12.67 17.89 -18.05
CA GLN A 148 11.96 19.13 -17.70
C GLN A 148 12.53 19.85 -16.47
N SER A 149 13.48 19.23 -15.77
CA SER A 149 13.98 19.66 -14.46
C SER A 149 15.51 19.77 -14.44
N HIS A 150 16.10 20.06 -15.59
CA HIS A 150 17.54 20.32 -15.75
C HIS A 150 18.45 19.23 -15.15
N GLY A 151 18.08 17.96 -15.31
CA GLY A 151 18.89 16.85 -14.82
C GLY A 151 18.63 16.42 -13.37
N ARG A 152 17.70 17.08 -12.67
CA ARG A 152 17.41 16.89 -11.25
C ARG A 152 15.97 16.47 -11.00
N LEU A 153 15.71 15.78 -9.90
CA LEU A 153 14.36 15.45 -9.44
C LEU A 153 14.26 15.74 -7.94
N SER A 154 13.44 16.71 -7.55
CA SER A 154 13.14 16.97 -6.15
C SER A 154 12.03 16.02 -5.69
N VAL A 155 12.32 15.21 -4.66
CA VAL A 155 11.38 14.24 -4.10
C VAL A 155 10.61 14.92 -2.96
N PRO A 156 9.27 15.04 -3.03
CA PRO A 156 8.51 15.62 -1.93
C PRO A 156 8.64 14.80 -0.65
N SER A 157 8.60 15.46 0.51
CA SER A 157 8.68 14.82 1.84
C SER A 157 7.50 13.90 2.14
N THR A 158 6.42 13.97 1.36
CA THR A 158 5.24 13.10 1.48
C THR A 158 5.42 11.72 0.84
N PHE A 159 6.48 11.53 0.04
CA PHE A 159 6.77 10.22 -0.56
C PHE A 159 6.97 9.17 0.54
N ARG A 160 6.29 8.03 0.39
CA ARG A 160 6.42 6.88 1.29
C ARG A 160 6.17 5.58 0.54
N VAL A 161 6.79 4.51 1.02
CA VAL A 161 6.56 3.15 0.51
C VAL A 161 5.63 2.43 1.48
N VAL A 162 4.69 1.64 0.95
CA VAL A 162 3.79 0.80 1.73
C VAL A 162 3.65 -0.54 1.02
N VAL A 163 3.69 -1.64 1.77
CA VAL A 163 3.40 -2.97 1.25
C VAL A 163 2.03 -3.40 1.78
N THR A 164 1.19 -4.00 0.93
CA THR A 164 -0.09 -4.59 1.35
C THR A 164 -0.15 -6.06 0.98
N SER A 165 -0.77 -6.88 1.81
CA SER A 165 -1.01 -8.30 1.56
C SER A 165 -2.31 -8.74 2.20
N THR A 166 -2.96 -9.76 1.63
CA THR A 166 -4.18 -10.36 2.18
C THR A 166 -3.89 -11.53 3.13
N PHE A 167 -2.62 -11.86 3.38
CA PHE A 167 -2.25 -12.86 4.38
C PHE A 167 -2.62 -12.41 5.80
N ASP A 168 -2.99 -13.35 6.65
CA ASP A 168 -3.22 -13.11 8.07
C ASP A 168 -1.89 -13.00 8.86
N ALA A 169 -2.00 -12.55 10.11
CA ALA A 169 -0.84 -12.35 10.99
C ALA A 169 -0.13 -13.65 11.39
N ASP A 170 -0.78 -14.80 11.29
CA ASP A 170 -0.19 -16.08 11.68
C ASP A 170 0.62 -16.71 10.54
N ARG A 171 0.27 -16.37 9.29
CA ARG A 171 0.85 -16.99 8.09
C ARG A 171 1.79 -16.09 7.30
N TYR A 172 1.67 -14.77 7.40
CA TYR A 172 2.42 -13.85 6.53
C TYR A 172 3.94 -14.10 6.60
N SER A 173 4.50 -14.33 7.79
CA SER A 173 5.94 -14.48 7.97
C SER A 173 6.47 -15.70 7.23
N ALA A 174 5.79 -16.85 7.34
CA ALA A 174 6.18 -18.09 6.66
C ALA A 174 6.06 -18.02 5.13
N VAL A 175 5.15 -17.19 4.62
CA VAL A 175 4.90 -17.07 3.17
C VAL A 175 5.76 -15.98 2.53
N LEU A 176 6.03 -14.89 3.24
CA LEU A 176 6.69 -13.71 2.70
C LEU A 176 8.19 -13.61 3.06
N SER A 177 8.73 -14.48 3.94
CA SER A 177 10.14 -14.40 4.38
C SER A 177 11.15 -14.43 3.24
N ASP A 178 10.86 -15.23 2.21
CA ASP A 178 11.75 -15.39 1.06
C ASP A 178 11.50 -14.33 -0.01
N ALA A 179 10.32 -13.69 0.03
CA ALA A 179 9.85 -12.77 -0.97
C ALA A 179 10.10 -11.29 -0.65
N LEU A 180 10.17 -10.95 0.65
CA LEU A 180 10.35 -9.59 1.15
C LEU A 180 11.39 -9.55 2.28
N PRO A 181 12.14 -8.44 2.44
CA PRO A 181 13.05 -8.25 3.55
C PRO A 181 12.28 -7.90 4.84
N LEU A 182 11.63 -8.89 5.47
CA LEU A 182 10.70 -8.68 6.59
C LEU A 182 11.32 -7.93 7.79
N SER A 183 12.63 -7.99 7.98
CA SER A 183 13.33 -7.25 9.03
C SER A 183 13.28 -5.72 8.86
N LEU A 184 13.06 -5.24 7.64
CA LEU A 184 12.90 -3.82 7.30
C LEU A 184 11.44 -3.37 7.35
N LEU A 185 10.51 -4.32 7.50
CA LEU A 185 9.08 -4.06 7.48
C LEU A 185 8.49 -4.03 8.89
N GLN A 186 7.43 -3.24 9.07
CA GLN A 186 6.61 -3.24 10.27
C GLN A 186 5.23 -3.81 9.94
N PRO A 187 4.90 -5.05 10.36
CA PRO A 187 3.59 -5.64 10.11
C PRO A 187 2.49 -4.92 10.89
N MET A 188 1.40 -4.62 10.20
CA MET A 188 0.20 -3.95 10.73
C MET A 188 -1.04 -4.73 10.26
N LEU A 189 -1.69 -5.44 11.18
CA LEU A 189 -2.92 -6.17 10.92
C LEU A 189 -4.13 -5.23 10.95
N ILE A 190 -4.80 -5.12 9.82
CA ILE A 190 -6.00 -4.30 9.65
C ILE A 190 -7.19 -4.99 10.32
N LYS A 191 -7.93 -4.23 11.13
CA LYS A 191 -9.13 -4.69 11.84
C LYS A 191 -10.34 -3.89 11.42
N ALA A 192 -11.48 -4.57 11.32
CA ALA A 192 -12.75 -3.90 11.16
C ALA A 192 -12.95 -2.90 12.32
N ASN A 193 -13.64 -1.80 12.04
CA ASN A 193 -14.02 -0.88 13.11
C ASN A 193 -14.95 -1.62 14.07
N GLU A 194 -14.64 -1.60 15.36
CA GLU A 194 -15.58 -2.05 16.38
C GLU A 194 -16.84 -1.19 16.22
N ALA A 195 -17.99 -1.84 15.97
CA ALA A 195 -19.26 -1.14 16.02
C ALA A 195 -19.38 -0.50 17.40
N PRO A 196 -19.83 0.77 17.50
CA PRO A 196 -20.05 1.38 18.81
C PRO A 196 -20.99 0.45 19.59
N LEU A 197 -20.60 0.08 20.81
CA LEU A 197 -21.33 -0.85 21.69
C LEU A 197 -22.79 -0.42 22.01
N GLY A 198 -23.27 0.70 21.47
CA GLY A 198 -24.56 1.31 21.75
C GLY A 198 -25.73 0.95 20.82
N GLU A 199 -25.52 0.25 19.70
CA GLU A 199 -26.65 -0.13 18.80
C GLU A 199 -27.07 -1.61 18.88
N ALA A 200 -26.38 -2.43 19.68
CA ALA A 200 -26.70 -3.86 19.83
C ALA A 200 -27.78 -4.17 20.87
N LEU A 201 -28.34 -3.16 21.55
CA LEU A 201 -29.44 -3.31 22.50
C LEU A 201 -30.71 -2.64 21.98
N GLY A 202 -31.40 -3.35 21.08
CA GLY A 202 -32.86 -3.38 21.02
C GLY A 202 -33.60 -2.07 20.80
N ALA A 203 -33.74 -1.66 19.54
CA ALA A 203 -35.03 -1.14 19.11
C ALA A 203 -35.84 -2.31 18.52
N PRO A 204 -36.94 -2.76 19.13
CA PRO A 204 -37.84 -3.67 18.46
C PRO A 204 -38.29 -3.00 17.16
N ARG A 205 -38.16 -3.72 16.03
CA ARG A 205 -38.88 -3.37 14.80
C ARG A 205 -40.36 -3.50 15.10
N SER A 206 -40.95 -2.43 15.64
CA SER A 206 -42.39 -2.26 15.74
C SER A 206 -42.96 -2.31 14.33
N GLN A 207 -43.54 -3.46 14.02
CA GLN A 207 -44.77 -3.67 13.26
C GLN A 207 -45.33 -2.48 12.47
N GLN A 208 -45.65 -2.79 11.21
CA GLN A 208 -46.86 -2.34 10.51
C GLN A 208 -47.24 -0.86 10.63
N LEU A 209 -47.03 -0.14 9.55
CA LEU A 209 -48.12 0.63 8.96
C LEU A 209 -48.57 -0.07 7.69
N GLN A 210 -49.45 -1.07 7.89
CA GLN A 210 -50.55 -1.29 6.95
C GLN A 210 -51.40 -0.02 6.99
N GLY A 211 -51.46 0.69 5.87
CA GLY A 211 -52.41 1.76 5.67
C GLY A 211 -52.06 2.51 4.39
N ASP A 212 -52.98 2.87 3.54
CA ASP A 212 -54.22 2.21 3.18
C ASP A 212 -54.44 2.56 1.71
N ARG A 213 -55.27 1.78 1.03
CA ARG A 213 -55.68 2.08 -0.35
C ARG A 213 -56.36 3.44 -0.39
N THR A 214 -55.90 4.35 -1.25
CA THR A 214 -56.83 5.31 -1.86
C THR A 214 -56.41 5.60 -3.29
N SER A 215 -57.08 4.87 -4.18
CA SER A 215 -57.29 5.23 -5.58
C SER A 215 -57.80 6.66 -5.69
N LEU A 216 -57.25 7.46 -6.60
CA LEU A 216 -57.98 8.57 -7.20
C LEU A 216 -57.61 8.68 -8.68
N PHE A 217 -58.50 8.12 -9.48
CA PHE A 217 -58.78 8.54 -10.84
C PHE A 217 -59.10 10.04 -10.88
N LEU A 218 -58.66 10.72 -11.95
CA LEU A 218 -59.35 11.77 -12.74
C LEU A 218 -58.29 12.33 -13.72
N GLN A 219 -58.29 11.94 -14.99
CA GLN A 219 -58.90 12.68 -16.11
C GLN A 219 -58.65 14.20 -15.97
N SER A 220 -57.81 14.83 -16.78
CA SER A 220 -58.09 15.22 -18.18
C SER A 220 -56.79 15.60 -18.88
#